data_AF-A0A554IBY8-F1
#
_entry.id   AF-A0A554IBY8-F1
#
_cell.length_a   1.000
_cell.length_b   1.000
_cell.length_c   1.000
_cell.angle_alpha   90.00
_cell.angle_beta   90.00
_cell.angle_gamma   90.00
#
_symmetry.space_group_name_H-M   'P 1'
#
loop_
_entity.id
_entity.type
_entity.pdbx_description
1 polymer ?
#
loop_
_entity_poly.entity_id
_entity_poly.type
_entity_poly.pdbx_seq_one_letter_code
_entity_poly.pdbx_strand_id
1 'polypeptide(L)'
;MVFRKNNGLTMIELLIVLAILSVFILVAIFTYLGQLAKGRDARRKADLDKIQNVLEDYLNDEVCYPEPGEILTDGKICKKPFSPYLSQLPCDPINNTFYNYFYSFDSTKTCKGWYKIYTKLENTKDPIIEKVGCAGGCGPS
;
A
#
# COMPACT_ATOMS: atom_id res chain seq x y z
N MET A 1 22.96 -38.74 50.54
CA MET A 1 22.65 -37.68 49.58
C MET A 1 22.43 -38.34 48.22
N VAL A 2 21.20 -38.35 47.71
CA VAL A 2 20.85 -39.04 46.45
C VAL A 2 20.93 -38.02 45.32
N PHE A 3 21.88 -38.19 44.39
CA PHE A 3 21.95 -37.37 43.18
C PHE A 3 20.88 -37.86 42.19
N ARG A 4 19.84 -37.04 41.98
CA ARG A 4 18.87 -37.25 40.90
C ARG A 4 19.60 -37.13 39.57
N LYS A 5 19.42 -38.12 38.69
CA LYS A 5 19.93 -38.11 37.33
C LYS A 5 19.10 -37.10 36.52
N ASN A 6 19.67 -35.91 36.27
CA ASN A 6 19.08 -34.97 35.32
C ASN A 6 19.31 -35.54 33.91
N ASN A 7 18.22 -35.92 33.24
CA ASN A 7 18.28 -36.34 31.85
C ASN A 7 18.51 -35.08 30.99
N GLY A 8 19.75 -34.86 30.56
CA GLY A 8 20.09 -33.83 29.57
C GLY A 8 19.73 -34.26 28.16
N LEU A 9 19.52 -33.28 27.27
CA LEU A 9 19.33 -33.51 25.84
C LEU A 9 20.60 -34.12 25.23
N THR A 10 20.43 -35.09 24.34
CA THR A 10 21.55 -35.64 23.57
C THR A 10 21.98 -34.66 22.47
N MET A 11 23.26 -34.73 22.08
CA MET A 11 23.78 -33.92 20.95
C MET A 11 23.00 -34.16 19.66
N ILE A 12 22.56 -35.40 19.43
CA ILE A 12 21.81 -35.76 18.23
C ILE A 12 20.36 -35.24 18.26
N GLU A 13 19.71 -35.20 19.42
CA GLU A 13 18.38 -34.57 19.55
C GLU A 13 18.44 -33.07 19.25
N LEU A 14 19.46 -32.38 19.77
CA LEU A 14 19.65 -30.96 19.47
C LEU A 14 19.93 -30.74 17.97
N LEU A 15 20.66 -31.64 17.32
CA LEU A 15 20.93 -31.56 15.88
C LEU A 15 19.65 -31.74 15.05
N ILE A 16 18.80 -32.71 15.38
CA ILE A 16 17.53 -32.96 14.68
C ILE A 16 16.57 -31.77 14.86
N VAL A 17 16.49 -31.20 16.06
CA VAL A 17 15.65 -30.04 16.34
C VAL A 17 16.08 -28.83 15.51
N LEU A 18 17.38 -28.53 15.46
CA LEU A 18 17.90 -27.43 14.64
C LEU A 18 17.67 -27.66 13.14
N ALA A 19 17.82 -28.90 12.68
CA ALA A 19 17.51 -29.27 11.29
C ALA A 19 16.05 -28.96 10.95
N ILE A 20 15.10 -29.38 11.78
CA ILE A 20 13.67 -29.11 11.57
C ILE A 20 13.36 -27.60 11.66
N LEU A 21 13.91 -26.89 12.65
CA LEU A 21 13.69 -25.46 12.82
C LEU A 21 14.18 -24.65 11.61
N SER A 22 15.32 -25.03 11.02
CA SER A 22 15.85 -24.35 9.83
C SER A 22 14.88 -24.37 8.65
N VAL A 23 14.19 -25.49 8.44
CA VAL A 23 13.21 -25.65 7.35
C VAL A 23 11.99 -24.75 7.61
N PHE A 24 11.48 -24.71 8.85
CA PHE A 24 10.35 -23.85 9.19
C PHE A 24 10.67 -22.36 9.05
N ILE A 25 11.87 -21.94 9.45
CA ILE A 25 12.30 -20.53 9.35
C ILE A 25 12.30 -20.07 7.89
N LEU A 26 12.78 -20.90 6.96
CA LEU A 26 12.81 -20.55 5.53
C LEU A 26 11.41 -20.27 4.98
N VAL A 27 10.43 -21.13 5.28
CA VAL A 27 9.03 -20.94 4.82
C VAL A 27 8.37 -19.73 5.50
N ALA A 28 8.66 -19.52 6.78
CA ALA A 28 8.12 -18.39 7.55
C ALA A 28 8.56 -17.03 6.97
N ILE A 29 9.80 -16.89 6.50
CA ILE A 29 10.30 -15.62 5.95
C ILE A 29 9.55 -15.22 4.68
N PHE A 30 9.39 -16.13 3.72
CA PHE A 30 8.70 -15.80 2.45
C PHE A 30 7.23 -15.43 2.67
N THR A 31 6.55 -16.15 3.57
CA THR A 31 5.15 -15.85 3.92
C THR A 31 5.03 -14.51 4.64
N TYR A 32 5.93 -14.21 5.58
CA TYR A 32 5.95 -12.93 6.30
C TYR A 32 6.16 -11.73 5.38
N LEU A 33 7.13 -11.81 4.46
CA LEU A 33 7.39 -10.72 3.49
C LEU A 33 6.17 -10.43 2.61
N GLY A 34 5.45 -11.48 2.17
CA GLY A 34 4.22 -11.33 1.41
C GLY A 34 3.09 -10.67 2.20
N GLN A 35 2.98 -10.94 3.50
CA GLN A 35 1.98 -10.30 4.36
C GLN A 35 2.28 -8.82 4.61
N LEU A 36 3.56 -8.46 4.75
CA LEU A 36 3.96 -7.05 4.84
C LEU A 36 3.60 -6.27 3.57
N ALA A 37 3.81 -6.86 2.39
CA ALA A 37 3.42 -6.27 1.12
C ALA A 37 1.90 -6.04 1.06
N LYS A 38 1.10 -7.05 1.44
CA LYS A 38 -0.37 -6.92 1.54
C LYS A 38 -0.82 -5.85 2.52
N GLY A 39 -0.14 -5.72 3.67
CA GLY A 39 -0.43 -4.66 4.65
C GLY A 39 -0.17 -3.26 4.09
N ARG A 40 0.94 -3.07 3.34
CA ARG A 40 1.23 -1.81 2.66
C ARG A 40 0.23 -1.52 1.54
N ASP A 41 -0.14 -2.54 0.75
CA ASP A 41 -1.16 -2.41 -0.29
C ASP A 41 -2.54 -2.05 0.29
N ALA A 42 -2.93 -2.64 1.42
CA ALA A 42 -4.15 -2.26 2.13
C ALA A 42 -4.12 -0.79 2.58
N ARG A 43 -2.95 -0.31 3.04
CA ARG A 43 -2.78 1.11 3.37
C ARG A 43 -2.91 2.00 2.14
N ARG A 44 -2.29 1.62 1.01
CA ARG A 44 -2.40 2.37 -0.26
C ARG A 44 -3.85 2.49 -0.73
N LYS A 45 -4.63 1.40 -0.64
CA LYS A 45 -6.06 1.40 -0.97
C LYS A 45 -6.85 2.35 -0.07
N ALA A 46 -6.65 2.26 1.25
CA ALA A 46 -7.31 3.17 2.19
C ALA A 46 -6.94 4.65 1.98
N ASP A 47 -5.72 4.92 1.50
CA ASP A 47 -5.27 6.27 1.16
C ASP A 47 -5.90 6.76 -0.16
N LEU A 48 -6.14 5.87 -1.15
CA LEU A 48 -6.94 6.19 -2.35
C LEU A 48 -8.38 6.56 -2.01
N ASP A 49 -9.05 5.76 -1.17
CA ASP A 49 -10.44 5.99 -0.78
C ASP A 49 -10.61 7.37 -0.11
N LYS A 50 -9.62 7.78 0.70
CA LYS A 50 -9.61 9.12 1.31
C LYS A 50 -9.47 10.24 0.29
N ILE A 51 -8.59 10.06 -0.71
CA ILE A 51 -8.42 11.06 -1.76
C ILE A 51 -9.69 11.16 -2.59
N GLN A 52 -10.32 10.03 -2.93
CA GLN A 52 -11.63 10.02 -3.60
C GLN A 52 -12.65 10.87 -2.84
N ASN A 53 -12.87 10.61 -1.55
CA ASN A 53 -13.84 11.39 -0.77
C ASN A 53 -13.53 12.89 -0.78
N VAL A 54 -12.26 13.26 -0.66
CA VAL A 54 -11.80 14.65 -0.71
C VAL A 54 -12.02 15.29 -2.08
N LEU A 55 -11.88 14.52 -3.17
CA LEU A 55 -12.16 15.00 -4.53
C LEU A 55 -13.66 15.20 -4.75
N GLU A 56 -14.50 14.31 -4.22
CA GLU A 56 -15.96 14.48 -4.26
C GLU A 56 -16.40 15.71 -3.44
N ASP A 57 -15.82 15.91 -2.26
CA ASP A 57 -16.08 17.10 -1.44
C ASP A 57 -15.66 18.39 -2.17
N TYR A 58 -14.50 18.37 -2.84
CA TYR A 58 -14.06 19.49 -3.68
C TYR A 58 -15.03 19.76 -4.84
N LEU A 59 -15.53 18.71 -5.51
CA LEU A 59 -16.48 18.85 -6.61
C LEU A 59 -17.78 19.53 -6.14
N ASN A 60 -18.24 19.23 -4.92
CA ASN A 60 -19.46 19.84 -4.36
C ASN A 60 -19.32 21.36 -4.20
N ASP A 61 -18.11 21.85 -3.94
CA ASP A 61 -17.85 23.27 -3.68
C ASP A 61 -17.41 24.05 -4.94
N GLU A 62 -16.53 23.47 -5.76
CA GLU A 62 -15.86 24.15 -6.90
C GLU A 62 -16.42 23.73 -8.27
N VAL A 63 -17.49 22.91 -8.30
CA VAL A 63 -18.24 22.45 -9.50
C VAL A 63 -17.43 21.58 -10.48
N CYS A 64 -16.11 21.56 -10.35
CA CYS A 64 -15.18 20.80 -11.21
C CYS A 64 -14.11 20.12 -10.35
N TYR A 65 -13.57 18.99 -10.82
CA TYR A 65 -12.41 18.39 -10.16
C TYR A 65 -11.15 19.27 -10.30
N PRO A 66 -10.21 19.21 -9.34
CA PRO A 66 -8.97 19.98 -9.37
C PRO A 66 -7.99 19.46 -10.43
N GLU A 67 -7.11 20.33 -10.89
CA GLU A 67 -6.04 19.96 -11.82
C GLU A 67 -4.95 19.14 -11.11
N PRO A 68 -4.24 18.25 -11.82
CA PRO A 68 -3.11 17.57 -11.23
C PRO A 68 -2.09 18.55 -10.70
N GLY A 69 -1.90 19.73 -11.29
CA GLY A 69 -0.97 20.73 -10.74
C GLY A 69 -1.37 21.29 -9.36
N GLU A 70 -2.66 21.25 -9.00
CA GLU A 70 -3.16 21.81 -7.74
C GLU A 70 -2.98 20.83 -6.58
N ILE A 71 -3.18 19.53 -6.85
CA ILE A 71 -2.93 18.44 -5.89
C ILE A 71 -1.46 18.00 -5.95
N LEU A 72 -0.89 17.93 -7.15
CA LEU A 72 0.43 17.42 -7.52
C LEU A 72 1.28 18.56 -8.08
N THR A 73 1.64 19.50 -7.21
CA THR A 73 2.67 20.47 -7.56
C THR A 73 4.00 19.73 -7.75
N ASP A 74 4.56 19.86 -8.96
CA ASP A 74 5.86 19.40 -9.44
C ASP A 74 6.81 18.87 -8.35
N GLY A 75 7.03 17.56 -8.32
CA GLY A 75 8.17 17.01 -7.59
C GLY A 75 7.96 16.82 -6.09
N LYS A 76 7.24 15.76 -5.70
CA LYS A 76 7.46 15.04 -4.43
C LYS A 76 6.97 15.71 -3.12
N ILE A 77 5.72 16.17 -3.02
CA ILE A 77 5.22 16.59 -1.71
C ILE A 77 3.91 15.87 -1.36
N CYS A 78 4.05 14.64 -0.85
CA CYS A 78 3.03 14.12 0.04
C CYS A 78 3.13 14.86 1.40
N LYS A 79 2.07 14.84 2.22
CA LYS A 79 1.90 15.68 3.43
C LYS A 79 1.68 17.17 3.20
N LYS A 80 1.46 17.60 1.96
CA LYS A 80 0.96 18.96 1.67
C LYS A 80 -0.50 19.06 2.12
N PRO A 81 -0.92 20.16 2.76
CA PRO A 81 -2.34 20.43 2.98
C PRO A 81 -3.05 20.69 1.66
N PHE A 82 -4.21 20.07 1.50
CA PHE A 82 -5.19 20.38 0.47
C PHE A 82 -6.39 21.02 1.17
N SER A 83 -6.17 22.25 1.65
CA SER A 83 -7.13 22.97 2.48
C SER A 83 -8.30 23.49 1.64
N PRO A 84 -9.54 23.48 2.16
CA PRO A 84 -9.96 23.02 3.50
C PRO A 84 -10.20 21.52 3.66
N TYR A 85 -10.21 20.75 2.56
CA TYR A 85 -10.73 19.38 2.51
C TYR A 85 -9.85 18.32 3.18
N LEU A 86 -8.52 18.50 3.15
CA LEU A 86 -7.59 17.55 3.72
C LEU A 86 -6.37 18.25 4.31
N SER A 87 -6.09 17.97 5.59
CA SER A 87 -4.96 18.58 6.29
C SER A 87 -3.61 18.15 5.70
N GLN A 88 -3.49 16.91 5.21
CA GLN A 88 -2.26 16.37 4.63
C GLN A 88 -2.56 15.25 3.64
N LEU A 89 -2.03 15.36 2.41
CA LEU A 89 -2.09 14.28 1.43
C LEU A 89 -1.31 13.04 1.91
N PRO A 90 -1.85 11.82 1.76
CA PRO A 90 -1.17 10.61 2.16
C PRO A 90 0.08 10.35 1.29
N CYS A 91 1.05 9.63 1.86
CA CYS A 91 2.28 9.23 1.18
C CYS A 91 2.26 7.73 0.91
N ASP A 92 2.93 7.29 -0.14
CA ASP A 92 3.25 5.87 -0.28
C ASP A 92 4.09 5.37 0.92
N PRO A 93 3.76 4.20 1.50
CA PRO A 93 4.43 3.69 2.71
C PRO A 93 5.89 3.25 2.50
N ILE A 94 6.36 3.11 1.26
CA ILE A 94 7.76 2.76 0.95
C ILE A 94 8.54 4.00 0.52
N ASN A 95 8.06 4.68 -0.51
CA ASN A 95 8.85 5.72 -1.15
C ASN A 95 8.61 7.10 -0.54
N ASN A 96 7.64 7.23 0.38
CA ASN A 96 7.18 8.51 0.94
C ASN A 96 6.97 9.57 -0.18
N THR A 97 6.46 9.12 -1.33
CA THR A 97 6.21 9.94 -2.51
C THR A 97 4.76 9.80 -2.95
N PHE A 98 4.25 10.82 -3.64
CA PHE A 98 2.94 10.77 -4.27
C PHE A 98 2.99 10.14 -5.68
N TYR A 99 4.15 10.09 -6.35
CA TYR A 99 4.30 9.57 -7.73
C TYR A 99 3.82 8.14 -7.97
N ASN A 100 3.60 7.36 -6.91
CA ASN A 100 2.97 6.04 -7.01
C ASN A 100 1.45 6.09 -7.12
N TYR A 101 0.82 7.25 -6.92
CA TYR A 101 -0.59 7.54 -7.15
C TYR A 101 -0.70 8.32 -8.46
N PHE A 102 -1.23 7.67 -9.48
CA PHE A 102 -1.51 8.28 -10.78
C PHE A 102 -2.88 8.92 -10.73
N TYR A 103 -2.96 10.17 -11.15
CA TYR A 103 -4.20 10.93 -11.27
C TYR A 103 -4.31 11.44 -12.71
N SER A 104 -5.38 11.08 -13.42
CA SER A 104 -5.68 11.58 -14.76
C SER A 104 -7.11 12.10 -14.83
N PHE A 105 -7.32 13.06 -15.74
CA PHE A 105 -8.58 13.78 -15.90
C PHE A 105 -8.84 14.05 -17.38
N ASP A 106 -10.06 14.51 -17.70
CA ASP A 106 -10.40 14.97 -19.04
C ASP A 106 -9.79 16.34 -19.34
N SER A 107 -8.69 16.39 -20.10
CA SER A 107 -8.02 17.63 -20.47
C SER A 107 -8.76 18.45 -21.53
N THR A 108 -9.88 17.94 -22.07
CA THR A 108 -10.58 18.57 -23.20
C THR A 108 -11.73 19.48 -22.78
N LYS A 109 -12.10 19.51 -21.49
CA LYS A 109 -13.20 20.33 -20.97
C LYS A 109 -12.70 21.33 -19.94
N THR A 110 -13.30 22.53 -19.96
CA THR A 110 -13.09 23.57 -18.93
C THR A 110 -13.46 23.07 -17.53
N CYS A 111 -14.45 22.18 -17.45
CA CYS A 111 -14.83 21.50 -16.22
C CYS A 111 -14.56 19.99 -16.35
N LYS A 112 -13.68 19.48 -15.48
CA LYS A 112 -13.29 18.07 -15.46
C LYS A 112 -14.45 17.25 -14.90
N GLY A 113 -15.14 16.49 -15.76
CA GLY A 113 -16.32 15.71 -15.37
C GLY A 113 -16.02 14.32 -14.80
N TRP A 114 -14.78 13.84 -14.95
CA TRP A 114 -14.33 12.55 -14.41
C TRP A 114 -12.84 12.61 -14.10
N TYR A 115 -12.41 11.80 -13.14
CA TYR A 115 -11.02 11.53 -12.82
C TYR A 115 -10.77 10.02 -12.80
N LYS A 116 -9.50 9.64 -12.87
CA LYS A 116 -9.02 8.31 -12.54
C LYS A 116 -7.88 8.45 -11.57
N ILE A 117 -8.00 7.81 -10.41
CA ILE A 117 -6.91 7.70 -9.45
C ILE A 117 -6.56 6.23 -9.24
N TYR A 118 -5.27 5.91 -9.27
CA TYR A 118 -4.83 4.54 -9.02
C TYR A 118 -3.40 4.48 -8.51
N THR A 119 -3.06 3.37 -7.87
CA THR A 119 -1.70 3.15 -7.35
C THR A 119 -1.15 1.79 -7.72
N LYS A 120 0.17 1.71 -7.89
CA LYS A 120 0.85 0.44 -8.16
C LYS A 120 0.95 -0.40 -6.88
N LEU A 121 0.24 -1.53 -6.85
CA LEU A 121 0.29 -2.51 -5.77
C LEU A 121 1.54 -3.39 -5.91
N GLU A 122 2.08 -3.80 -4.77
CA GLU A 122 3.20 -4.76 -4.72
C GLU A 122 2.72 -6.17 -5.03
N ASN A 123 1.53 -6.53 -4.57
CA ASN A 123 0.89 -7.79 -4.89
C ASN A 123 0.21 -7.73 -6.27
N THR A 124 0.93 -8.15 -7.32
CA THR A 124 0.41 -8.20 -8.70
C THR A 124 -0.71 -9.22 -8.91
N LYS A 125 -0.96 -10.10 -7.93
CA LYS A 125 -2.06 -11.09 -7.94
C LYS A 125 -3.29 -10.62 -7.17
N ASP A 126 -3.33 -9.35 -6.76
CA ASP A 126 -4.51 -8.81 -6.10
C ASP A 126 -5.70 -8.80 -7.08
N PRO A 127 -6.86 -9.39 -6.74
CA PRO A 127 -8.00 -9.50 -7.65
C PRO A 127 -8.55 -8.14 -8.08
N ILE A 128 -8.24 -7.10 -7.30
CA ILE A 128 -8.66 -5.74 -7.63
C ILE A 128 -8.00 -5.23 -8.91
N ILE A 129 -6.81 -5.73 -9.27
CA ILE A 129 -6.09 -5.31 -10.48
C ILE A 129 -6.85 -5.76 -11.73
N GLU A 130 -7.38 -6.98 -11.73
CA GLU A 130 -8.18 -7.53 -12.82
C GLU A 130 -9.52 -6.81 -12.95
N LYS A 131 -10.16 -6.51 -11.81
CA LYS A 131 -11.45 -5.80 -11.76
C LYS A 131 -11.39 -4.40 -12.39
N VAL A 132 -10.25 -3.73 -12.35
CA VAL A 132 -10.05 -2.37 -12.90
C VAL A 132 -9.49 -2.39 -14.31
N GLY A 133 -9.09 -3.55 -14.82
CA GLY A 133 -8.51 -3.69 -16.16
C GLY A 133 -7.15 -3.03 -16.31
N CYS A 134 -6.41 -2.80 -15.22
CA CYS A 134 -5.10 -2.19 -15.27
C CYS A 134 -4.00 -3.26 -15.41
N ALA A 135 -3.53 -3.49 -16.65
CA ALA A 135 -2.38 -4.33 -16.95
C ALA A 135 -1.09 -3.73 -16.37
N GLY A 136 -0.79 -4.01 -15.09
CA GLY A 136 0.40 -3.48 -14.42
C GLY A 136 0.30 -3.27 -12.90
N GLY A 137 -0.85 -3.55 -12.31
CA GLY A 137 -1.00 -3.58 -10.85
C GLY A 137 -1.64 -2.34 -10.24
N CYS A 138 -2.65 -1.77 -10.89
CA CYS A 138 -3.31 -0.57 -10.38
C CYS A 138 -4.54 -0.93 -9.53
N GLY A 139 -4.65 -0.36 -8.33
CA GLY A 139 -5.86 -0.47 -7.50
C GLY A 139 -6.91 0.60 -7.87
N PRO A 140 -8.21 0.26 -7.91
CA PRO A 140 -9.28 1.25 -8.05
C PRO A 140 -9.47 2.03 -6.76
N SER A 141 -10.07 3.20 -6.93
CA SER A 141 -11.47 3.38 -6.54
C SER A 141 -12.35 3.42 -7.79
#